data_AF-A0A4Y7MYL9-F1
#
_entry.id   AF-A0A4Y7MYL9-F1
#
_cell.length_a   1.000
_cell.length_b   1.000
_cell.length_c   1.000
_cell.angle_alpha   90.00
_cell.angle_beta   90.00
_cell.angle_gamma   90.00
#
_symmetry.space_group_name_H-M   'P 1'
#
loop_
_entity.id
_entity.type
_entity.pdbx_description
1 polymer ?
#
loop_
_entity_poly.entity_id
_entity_poly.type
_entity_poly.pdbx_seq_one_letter_code
_entity_poly.pdbx_strand_id
1 'polypeptide(L)'
;MTSVNASNLIEIAKGNSTSGKTLEHRSNTKPLLLSSSLFHNNNDTNTSSVWNLAHYTNRAVDHRDHISSAPTLLAITIFVGFTLAGLLLLWRRYRYANREVICHYTTLNQEVTLSANDILSSEANEDHEFHLDMSDDTPTSSSDDEELLRSQQVRGMATLKMISIRLKSVKNIQKITQSMKMVSAAKYTKAERELKLARPYGIGAQEFYKKAEVKDEEGDKGQLIIAVSSDRGLCGAVHSSIGRIVKADIVANPNTKVVIVGDKVRNILQRLYGKNIAMVVTEVGRKPAVFGDAAVVAQSIINSGLEFSKGKILFNAFRTVVSFRTTEMPLYSQTAVANASKLPIYDSLDSDVIQSYTEFSLASLLFYSMKENATSEQSSRMTAMDNASKNAGEMIDKLTMTFNRTRQAVITRELIEIISGAAALETKN
;
A
#
# COMPACT_ATOMS: atom_id res chain seq x y z
N MET A 1 -53.04 -6.88 -48.81
CA MET A 1 -53.88 -7.93 -49.43
C MET A 1 -53.10 -8.54 -50.59
N THR A 2 -53.45 -9.76 -51.00
CA THR A 2 -52.92 -10.51 -52.18
C THR A 2 -51.38 -10.60 -52.30
N SER A 3 -50.68 -11.68 -51.89
CA SER A 3 -50.75 -13.08 -52.32
C SER A 3 -50.13 -13.37 -53.70
N VAL A 4 -49.15 -14.30 -53.68
CA VAL A 4 -49.12 -15.54 -54.52
C VAL A 4 -48.81 -15.38 -56.03
N ASN A 5 -48.02 -16.23 -56.69
CA ASN A 5 -47.05 -17.27 -56.28
C ASN A 5 -46.34 -17.81 -57.56
N ALA A 6 -45.32 -18.65 -57.35
CA ALA A 6 -45.03 -19.87 -58.11
C ALA A 6 -44.23 -19.84 -59.43
N SER A 7 -43.27 -20.78 -59.48
CA SER A 7 -42.92 -21.66 -60.61
C SER A 7 -42.14 -21.10 -61.81
N ASN A 8 -41.21 -21.82 -62.45
CA ASN A 8 -40.49 -23.09 -62.22
C ASN A 8 -39.16 -22.96 -63.03
N LEU A 9 -38.07 -23.72 -62.83
CA LEU A 9 -37.75 -25.08 -63.32
C LEU A 9 -36.26 -25.35 -62.91
N ILE A 10 -35.87 -26.51 -62.33
CA ILE A 10 -35.34 -27.74 -63.01
C ILE A 10 -33.92 -27.50 -63.61
N GLU A 11 -32.86 -28.34 -63.51
CA GLU A 11 -32.58 -29.70 -62.95
C GLU A 11 -31.03 -29.93 -62.91
N ILE A 12 -30.37 -31.04 -62.48
CA ILE A 12 -30.65 -32.30 -61.73
C ILE A 12 -29.30 -32.85 -61.15
N ALA A 13 -29.37 -33.86 -60.25
CA ALA A 13 -28.40 -34.96 -60.05
C ALA A 13 -27.09 -34.74 -59.24
N LYS A 14 -26.60 -35.70 -58.43
CA LYS A 14 -27.19 -36.92 -57.79
C LYS A 14 -26.16 -37.52 -56.80
N GLY A 15 -26.60 -38.36 -55.85
CA GLY A 15 -25.71 -39.32 -55.15
C GLY A 15 -25.42 -38.98 -53.66
N ASN A 16 -26.39 -39.05 -52.75
CA ASN A 16 -26.84 -40.26 -52.01
C ASN A 16 -25.78 -41.02 -51.19
N SER A 17 -25.91 -40.95 -49.87
CA SER A 17 -26.14 -42.10 -48.96
C SER A 17 -26.40 -41.54 -47.54
N THR A 18 -27.65 -41.49 -47.04
CA THR A 18 -28.30 -42.53 -46.19
C THR A 18 -27.48 -42.93 -44.94
N SER A 19 -28.04 -43.08 -43.72
CA SER A 19 -29.39 -42.87 -43.14
C SER A 19 -29.27 -43.06 -41.60
N GLY A 20 -30.15 -42.50 -40.74
CA GLY A 20 -30.12 -42.91 -39.31
C GLY A 20 -30.73 -42.05 -38.21
N LYS A 21 -32.03 -41.72 -38.30
CA LYS A 21 -32.99 -41.64 -37.17
C LYS A 21 -32.59 -41.02 -35.81
N THR A 22 -33.06 -39.78 -35.61
CA THR A 22 -34.00 -39.34 -34.55
C THR A 22 -33.78 -39.70 -33.07
N LEU A 23 -33.71 -38.66 -32.23
CA LEU A 23 -34.54 -38.49 -31.01
C LEU A 23 -34.54 -37.00 -30.58
N GLU A 24 -35.67 -36.50 -30.10
CA GLU A 24 -35.83 -35.10 -29.68
C GLU A 24 -35.38 -34.88 -28.23
N HIS A 25 -34.76 -33.72 -27.94
CA HIS A 25 -35.17 -32.94 -26.77
C HIS A 25 -34.77 -31.46 -26.87
N ARG A 26 -35.71 -30.57 -26.52
CA ARG A 26 -35.53 -29.11 -26.46
C ARG A 26 -34.48 -28.70 -25.40
N SER A 27 -33.60 -27.76 -25.73
CA SER A 27 -33.30 -26.59 -24.87
C SER A 27 -32.59 -25.48 -25.65
N ASN A 28 -32.69 -24.24 -25.17
CA ASN A 28 -32.42 -23.03 -25.94
C ASN A 28 -30.99 -22.47 -25.77
N THR A 29 -30.36 -22.18 -26.91
CA THR A 29 -29.55 -20.97 -27.23
C THR A 29 -28.26 -20.62 -26.46
N LYS A 30 -27.22 -20.32 -27.27
CA LYS A 30 -25.97 -19.55 -27.00
C LYS A 30 -24.77 -20.29 -26.38
N PRO A 31 -23.70 -20.56 -27.16
CA PRO A 31 -22.42 -20.98 -26.63
C PRO A 31 -21.59 -19.80 -26.10
N LEU A 32 -20.86 -20.04 -25.01
CA LEU A 32 -19.80 -19.16 -24.52
C LEU A 32 -18.59 -19.22 -25.45
N LEU A 33 -18.14 -18.07 -25.98
CA LEU A 33 -16.82 -17.98 -26.61
C LEU A 33 -15.75 -17.77 -25.53
N LEU A 34 -15.00 -18.83 -25.27
CA LEU A 34 -13.80 -18.84 -24.45
C LEU A 34 -12.67 -18.15 -25.22
N SER A 35 -12.08 -17.08 -24.67
CA SER A 35 -10.93 -16.40 -25.29
C SER A 35 -9.62 -17.15 -25.04
N SER A 36 -9.21 -17.98 -25.99
CA SER A 36 -7.92 -18.66 -25.99
C SER A 36 -6.80 -17.77 -26.56
N SER A 37 -5.75 -17.58 -25.75
CA SER A 37 -4.34 -17.38 -26.17
C SER A 37 -4.03 -16.45 -27.36
N LEU A 38 -3.67 -15.20 -27.07
CA LEU A 38 -2.88 -14.33 -27.97
C LEU A 38 -1.73 -13.65 -27.22
N PHE A 39 -0.70 -14.44 -26.90
CA PHE A 39 0.66 -13.95 -26.66
C PHE A 39 1.59 -14.80 -27.54
N HIS A 40 1.91 -14.31 -28.73
CA HIS A 40 3.02 -14.86 -29.52
C HIS A 40 4.29 -14.10 -29.19
N ASN A 41 5.38 -14.85 -28.95
CA ASN A 41 6.72 -14.30 -28.85
C ASN A 41 7.16 -13.80 -30.23
N ASN A 42 7.52 -12.52 -30.33
CA ASN A 42 8.29 -11.99 -31.45
C ASN A 42 9.66 -11.57 -30.95
N ASN A 43 10.65 -12.46 -31.06
CA ASN A 43 12.06 -12.06 -31.03
C ASN A 43 12.98 -13.11 -31.69
N ASP A 44 12.73 -13.42 -32.96
CA ASP A 44 13.66 -14.16 -33.84
C ASP A 44 13.51 -13.63 -35.27
N THR A 45 14.45 -12.78 -35.71
CA THR A 45 14.89 -12.54 -37.11
C THR A 45 15.84 -11.33 -37.16
N ASN A 46 17.16 -11.60 -37.26
CA ASN A 46 18.14 -10.90 -38.12
C ASN A 46 19.58 -11.18 -37.64
N THR A 47 20.06 -12.40 -37.92
CA THR A 47 21.45 -12.82 -37.76
C THR A 47 22.00 -13.36 -39.09
N SER A 48 22.05 -12.53 -40.13
CA SER A 48 22.74 -12.88 -41.39
C SER A 48 22.98 -11.68 -42.32
N SER A 49 24.10 -10.99 -42.13
CA SER A 49 24.77 -10.21 -43.20
C SER A 49 26.17 -9.76 -42.74
N VAL A 50 27.09 -10.73 -42.70
CA VAL A 50 28.52 -10.42 -42.86
C VAL A 50 28.75 -10.05 -44.33
N TRP A 51 29.69 -9.13 -44.59
CA TRP A 51 30.13 -8.57 -45.88
C TRP A 51 29.55 -7.21 -46.29
N ASN A 52 30.43 -6.42 -46.92
CA ASN A 52 30.33 -5.00 -47.29
C ASN A 52 30.44 -4.02 -46.10
N LEU A 53 31.30 -3.01 -46.11
CA LEU A 53 32.26 -2.59 -47.14
C LEU A 53 33.47 -1.89 -46.50
N ALA A 54 34.68 -2.31 -46.81
CA ALA A 54 35.90 -1.57 -46.50
C ALA A 54 36.18 -0.58 -47.64
N HIS A 55 36.18 0.73 -47.37
CA HIS A 55 37.00 1.74 -48.05
C HIS A 55 36.72 3.14 -47.46
N TYR A 56 37.75 3.76 -46.87
CA TYR A 56 38.12 5.19 -46.89
C TYR A 56 39.28 5.37 -45.89
N THR A 57 40.49 4.96 -46.27
CA THR A 57 41.59 5.82 -46.78
C THR A 57 42.39 6.54 -45.69
N ASN A 58 43.71 6.39 -45.81
CA ASN A 58 44.72 6.94 -44.90
C ASN A 58 44.64 8.46 -44.71
N ARG A 59 44.73 8.89 -43.45
CA ARG A 59 45.46 10.12 -43.12
C ARG A 59 46.36 9.83 -41.92
N ALA A 60 47.58 9.38 -42.21
CA ALA A 60 48.62 9.21 -41.21
C ALA A 60 49.05 10.59 -40.68
N VAL A 61 49.06 10.74 -39.36
CA VAL A 61 49.77 11.78 -38.61
C VAL A 61 50.50 11.06 -37.47
N ASP A 62 51.69 11.55 -37.15
CA ASP A 62 52.78 10.76 -36.59
C ASP A 62 52.55 10.02 -35.26
N HIS A 63 53.21 8.87 -35.15
CA HIS A 63 53.67 8.34 -33.87
C HIS A 63 54.89 9.13 -33.38
N ARG A 64 54.73 9.91 -32.30
CA ARG A 64 55.77 10.11 -31.26
C ARG A 64 55.14 10.70 -29.99
N ASP A 65 55.82 10.44 -28.87
CA ASP A 65 55.72 11.18 -27.60
C ASP A 65 54.46 11.06 -26.71
N HIS A 66 54.08 9.84 -26.27
CA HIS A 66 53.35 9.66 -24.99
C HIS A 66 53.64 8.32 -24.26
N ILE A 67 54.91 8.01 -23.99
CA ILE A 67 55.34 6.89 -23.12
C ILE A 67 55.92 7.44 -21.81
N SER A 68 55.19 8.30 -21.09
CA SER A 68 55.70 8.97 -19.88
C SER A 68 54.69 9.13 -18.71
N SER A 69 53.43 8.71 -18.85
CA SER A 69 52.38 8.90 -17.82
C SER A 69 51.97 7.62 -17.07
N ALA A 70 52.38 6.44 -17.54
CA ALA A 70 52.08 5.17 -16.88
C ALA A 70 52.65 5.04 -15.45
N PRO A 71 53.93 5.37 -15.16
CA PRO A 71 54.47 5.19 -13.80
C PRO A 71 53.91 6.21 -12.80
N THR A 72 53.55 7.42 -13.24
CA THR A 72 52.99 8.46 -12.36
C THR A 72 51.55 8.14 -11.96
N LEU A 73 50.71 7.63 -12.87
CA LEU A 73 49.37 7.13 -12.55
C LEU A 73 49.40 5.95 -11.55
N LEU A 74 50.38 5.06 -11.68
CA LEU A 74 50.55 3.92 -10.78
C LEU A 74 51.00 4.37 -9.38
N ALA A 75 51.92 5.34 -9.29
CA ALA A 75 52.30 5.96 -8.02
C ALA A 75 51.12 6.66 -7.32
N ILE A 76 50.30 7.41 -8.07
CA ILE A 76 49.12 8.11 -7.52
C ILE A 76 48.08 7.12 -6.99
N THR A 77 47.79 6.04 -7.70
CA THR A 77 46.80 5.03 -7.24
C THR A 77 47.28 4.30 -5.98
N ILE A 78 48.57 3.99 -5.86
CA ILE A 78 49.15 3.44 -4.62
C ILE A 78 49.03 4.44 -3.46
N PHE A 79 49.34 5.72 -3.68
CA PHE A 79 49.29 6.74 -2.62
C PHE A 79 47.86 7.02 -2.13
N VAL A 80 46.90 7.05 -3.05
CA VAL A 80 45.46 7.14 -2.73
C VAL A 80 44.97 5.90 -2.00
N GLY A 81 45.44 4.69 -2.38
CA GLY A 81 45.13 3.45 -1.69
C GLY A 81 45.62 3.43 -0.24
N PHE A 82 46.88 3.82 0.01
CA PHE A 82 47.44 3.87 1.36
C PHE A 82 46.77 4.93 2.25
N THR A 83 46.44 6.10 1.70
CA THR A 83 45.74 7.16 2.47
C THR A 83 44.31 6.76 2.82
N LEU A 84 43.55 6.13 1.91
CA LEU A 84 42.23 5.56 2.21
C LEU A 84 42.29 4.43 3.26
N ALA A 85 43.28 3.53 3.17
CA ALA A 85 43.48 2.47 4.15
C ALA A 85 43.82 3.05 5.54
N GLY A 86 44.69 4.06 5.60
CA GLY A 86 45.02 4.79 6.81
C GLY A 86 43.81 5.49 7.42
N LEU A 87 43.00 6.17 6.61
CA LEU A 87 41.77 6.84 7.07
C LEU A 87 40.74 5.83 7.60
N LEU A 88 40.62 4.65 6.98
CA LEU A 88 39.70 3.58 7.39
C LEU A 88 40.18 2.92 8.70
N LEU A 89 41.49 2.77 8.91
CA LEU A 89 42.06 2.34 10.19
C LEU A 89 41.91 3.40 11.30
N LEU A 90 42.09 4.69 10.99
CA LEU A 90 41.81 5.78 11.93
C LEU A 90 40.33 5.81 12.31
N TRP A 91 39.43 5.69 11.34
CA TRP A 91 37.98 5.61 11.56
C TRP A 91 37.59 4.38 12.39
N ARG A 92 38.23 3.22 12.13
CA ARG A 92 38.06 2.00 12.94
C ARG A 92 38.56 2.19 14.38
N ARG A 93 39.67 2.90 14.59
CA ARG A 93 40.22 3.24 15.91
C ARG A 93 39.34 4.26 16.66
N TYR A 94 38.85 5.29 15.97
CA TYR A 94 37.88 6.25 16.50
C TYR A 94 36.57 5.57 16.93
N ARG A 95 36.07 4.64 16.11
CA ARG A 95 34.88 3.82 16.41
C ARG A 95 35.09 2.81 17.55
N TYR A 96 36.34 2.48 17.87
CA TYR A 96 36.69 1.66 19.05
C TYR A 96 36.84 2.50 20.32
N ALA A 97 37.39 3.72 20.21
CA ALA A 97 37.53 4.65 21.33
C ALA A 97 36.17 5.19 21.83
N ASN A 98 35.22 5.47 20.92
CA ASN A 98 33.88 5.95 21.25
C ASN A 98 32.85 4.83 21.44
N ARG A 99 33.30 3.65 21.91
CA ARG A 99 32.39 2.58 22.36
C ARG A 99 32.61 2.37 23.85
N GLU A 100 31.69 2.87 24.66
CA GLU A 100 31.56 2.44 26.05
C GLU A 100 31.30 0.93 26.05
N VAL A 101 32.33 0.15 26.35
CA VAL A 101 32.21 -1.28 26.53
C VAL A 101 31.79 -1.50 27.97
N ILE A 102 30.49 -1.80 28.15
CA ILE A 102 29.97 -2.39 29.38
C ILE A 102 30.61 -3.77 29.53
N CYS A 103 31.78 -3.82 30.17
CA CYS A 103 32.43 -5.05 30.57
C CYS A 103 31.70 -5.62 31.79
N HIS A 104 30.75 -6.53 31.58
CA HIS A 104 30.32 -7.44 32.63
C HIS A 104 31.47 -8.39 32.98
N TYR A 105 32.35 -7.97 33.88
CA TYR A 105 33.22 -8.89 34.60
C TYR A 105 32.40 -9.62 35.65
N THR A 106 32.25 -10.92 35.46
CA THR A 106 31.82 -11.85 36.51
C THR A 106 32.95 -11.99 37.53
N THR A 107 32.81 -11.34 38.68
CA THR A 107 33.61 -11.63 39.87
C THR A 107 32.70 -12.08 41.01
N LEU A 108 32.99 -13.26 41.56
CA LEU A 108 32.41 -13.74 42.81
C LEU A 108 32.67 -12.76 43.95
N ASN A 109 31.75 -12.75 44.92
CA ASN A 109 31.94 -12.33 46.30
C ASN A 109 32.62 -10.97 46.55
N GLN A 110 31.81 -9.92 46.73
CA GLN A 110 32.03 -9.05 47.88
C GLN A 110 30.72 -8.45 48.39
N GLU A 111 30.67 -8.20 49.70
CA GLU A 111 29.46 -7.92 50.46
C GLU A 111 28.94 -6.50 50.20
N VAL A 112 27.61 -6.34 50.15
CA VAL A 112 26.97 -5.01 50.18
C VAL A 112 26.22 -4.87 51.50
N THR A 113 26.87 -4.25 52.47
CA THR A 113 26.21 -3.65 53.62
C THR A 113 25.39 -2.45 53.13
N LEU A 114 24.07 -2.61 53.01
CA LEU A 114 23.16 -1.50 52.73
C LEU A 114 23.03 -0.60 53.97
N SER A 115 23.70 0.56 53.94
CA SER A 115 23.44 1.65 54.87
C SER A 115 22.09 2.30 54.51
N ALA A 116 21.14 2.28 55.44
CA ALA A 116 19.93 3.09 55.32
C ALA A 116 20.28 4.57 55.49
N ASN A 117 19.93 5.43 54.51
CA ASN A 117 19.60 6.86 54.73
C ASN A 117 19.18 7.68 53.47
N ASP A 118 19.29 7.17 52.24
CA ASP A 118 19.11 7.99 51.01
C ASP A 118 17.71 7.95 50.36
N ILE A 119 16.61 7.91 51.14
CA ILE A 119 15.24 8.20 50.62
C ILE A 119 14.45 9.05 51.62
N LEU A 120 14.80 10.34 51.70
CA LEU A 120 13.95 11.37 52.34
C LEU A 120 14.19 12.74 51.68
N SER A 121 13.38 13.11 50.69
CA SER A 121 12.92 14.49 50.41
C SER A 121 12.12 14.59 49.09
N SER A 122 11.16 15.51 49.07
CA SER A 122 10.26 15.88 47.94
C SER A 122 9.23 14.77 47.56
N GLU A 123 7.92 15.03 47.45
CA GLU A 123 7.13 16.28 47.53
C GLU A 123 5.87 16.08 48.39
N ALA A 124 5.26 17.18 48.84
CA ALA A 124 4.07 17.18 49.69
C ALA A 124 2.86 17.84 49.01
N ASN A 125 1.67 17.46 49.49
CA ASN A 125 0.33 18.02 49.22
C ASN A 125 -0.26 17.81 47.81
N GLU A 126 -1.40 17.11 47.74
CA GLU A 126 -2.70 17.79 47.79
C GLU A 126 -3.78 16.85 48.36
N ASP A 127 -4.76 17.43 49.05
CA ASP A 127 -5.67 16.71 49.94
C ASP A 127 -6.91 16.14 49.22
N HIS A 128 -7.23 14.87 49.47
CA HIS A 128 -8.61 14.39 49.38
C HIS A 128 -8.97 13.50 50.56
N GLU A 129 -9.62 14.13 51.53
CA GLU A 129 -10.29 13.57 52.68
C GLU A 129 -11.40 12.59 52.23
N PHE A 130 -11.25 11.31 52.55
CA PHE A 130 -12.32 10.32 52.42
C PHE A 130 -12.47 9.56 53.74
N HIS A 131 -13.41 10.02 54.56
CA HIS A 131 -13.74 9.42 55.84
C HIS A 131 -14.35 8.03 55.64
N LEU A 132 -13.69 6.99 56.15
CA LEU A 132 -14.27 5.66 56.30
C LEU A 132 -14.29 5.32 57.79
N ASP A 133 -15.50 5.23 58.34
CA ASP A 133 -15.70 4.72 59.70
C ASP A 133 -15.17 3.30 59.83
N MET A 134 -14.38 3.06 60.88
CA MET A 134 -14.09 1.72 61.35
C MET A 134 -15.16 1.30 62.35
N SER A 135 -16.25 0.72 61.86
CA SER A 135 -17.13 -0.14 62.65
C SER A 135 -16.66 -1.58 62.53
N ASP A 136 -16.40 -2.22 63.67
CA ASP A 136 -16.07 -3.66 63.76
C ASP A 136 -17.22 -4.51 63.20
N ASP A 137 -17.00 -5.10 62.03
CA ASP A 137 -17.72 -6.29 61.56
C ASP A 137 -16.68 -7.36 61.23
N THR A 138 -16.61 -8.41 62.05
CA THR A 138 -15.79 -9.59 61.76
C THR A 138 -16.53 -10.49 60.76
N PRO A 139 -16.08 -10.62 59.50
CA PRO A 139 -16.68 -11.59 58.61
C PRO A 139 -16.22 -12.98 59.05
N THR A 140 -17.14 -13.76 59.62
CA THR A 140 -16.97 -15.22 59.73
C THR A 140 -16.87 -15.77 58.31
N SER A 141 -15.64 -15.96 57.83
CA SER A 141 -15.36 -16.48 56.50
C SER A 141 -15.95 -17.88 56.36
N SER A 142 -16.98 -18.03 55.54
CA SER A 142 -17.46 -19.35 55.16
C SER A 142 -16.36 -20.06 54.35
N SER A 143 -16.26 -21.39 54.48
CA SER A 143 -15.38 -22.21 53.63
C SER A 143 -15.60 -21.97 52.14
N ASP A 144 -16.86 -21.70 51.80
CA ASP A 144 -17.39 -21.67 50.45
C ASP A 144 -17.00 -20.36 49.74
N ASP A 145 -16.84 -19.25 50.49
CA ASP A 145 -16.30 -17.99 49.98
C ASP A 145 -14.81 -18.08 49.67
N GLU A 146 -14.01 -18.78 50.49
CA GLU A 146 -12.61 -19.04 50.19
C GLU A 146 -12.46 -19.97 48.97
N GLU A 147 -13.34 -20.97 48.83
CA GLU A 147 -13.38 -21.86 47.66
C GLU A 147 -13.85 -21.14 46.39
N LEU A 148 -14.79 -20.19 46.49
CA LEU A 148 -15.18 -19.30 45.39
C LEU A 148 -14.05 -18.36 44.96
N LEU A 149 -13.31 -17.77 45.90
CA LEU A 149 -12.14 -16.94 45.59
C LEU A 149 -11.00 -17.76 44.98
N ARG A 150 -10.71 -18.95 45.50
CA ARG A 150 -9.74 -19.90 44.92
C ARG A 150 -10.15 -20.33 43.52
N SER A 151 -11.42 -20.67 43.30
CA SER A 151 -11.91 -21.12 41.99
C SER A 151 -12.00 -19.97 40.96
N GLN A 152 -12.20 -18.73 41.39
CA GLN A 152 -12.01 -17.55 40.53
C GLN A 152 -10.53 -17.32 40.18
N GLN A 153 -9.59 -17.47 41.13
CA GLN A 153 -8.15 -17.41 40.85
C GLN A 153 -7.70 -18.44 39.82
N VAL A 154 -8.21 -19.68 39.89
CA VAL A 154 -7.91 -20.75 38.91
C VAL A 154 -8.38 -20.38 37.50
N ARG A 155 -9.50 -19.67 37.35
CA ARG A 155 -10.03 -19.21 36.04
C ARG A 155 -9.29 -17.99 35.47
N GLY A 156 -8.61 -17.21 36.31
CA GLY A 156 -7.86 -16.02 35.90
C GLY A 156 -6.45 -16.27 35.38
N MET A 157 -5.87 -17.46 35.61
CA MET A 157 -4.48 -17.73 35.22
C MET A 157 -4.36 -18.01 33.72
N ALA A 158 -3.95 -16.98 32.94
CA ALA A 158 -3.48 -17.18 31.58
C ALA A 158 -2.32 -18.20 31.59
N THR A 159 -2.57 -19.41 31.09
CA THR A 159 -1.60 -20.51 31.17
C THR A 159 -0.27 -20.07 30.57
N LEU A 160 0.85 -20.44 31.19
CA LEU A 160 2.22 -20.10 30.72
C LEU A 160 2.38 -20.39 29.20
N LYS A 161 1.79 -21.50 28.74
CA LYS A 161 1.69 -21.89 27.31
C LYS A 161 0.97 -20.85 26.45
N MET A 162 -0.16 -20.30 26.89
CA MET A 162 -0.89 -19.24 26.15
C MET A 162 -0.08 -17.95 26.05
N ILE A 163 0.55 -17.52 27.15
CA ILE A 163 1.41 -16.32 27.16
C ILE A 163 2.59 -16.51 26.20
N SER A 164 3.24 -17.69 26.22
CA SER A 164 4.34 -18.05 25.31
C SER A 164 3.90 -18.04 23.83
N ILE A 165 2.76 -18.64 23.51
CA ILE A 165 2.20 -18.63 22.14
C ILE A 165 1.90 -17.19 21.68
N ARG A 166 1.29 -16.37 22.55
CA ARG A 166 1.01 -14.96 22.25
C ARG A 166 2.30 -14.18 22.02
N LEU A 167 3.30 -14.32 22.88
CA LEU A 167 4.61 -13.68 22.74
C LEU A 167 5.30 -14.07 21.42
N LYS A 168 5.26 -15.35 21.04
CA LYS A 168 5.78 -15.84 19.75
C LYS A 168 5.04 -15.23 18.56
N SER A 169 3.71 -15.12 18.65
CA SER A 169 2.87 -14.49 17.62
C SER A 169 3.20 -13.00 17.43
N VAL A 170 3.26 -12.22 18.53
CA VAL A 170 3.58 -10.78 18.45
C VAL A 170 5.00 -10.54 17.93
N LYS A 171 5.98 -11.36 18.33
CA LYS A 171 7.35 -11.34 17.77
C LYS A 171 7.38 -11.61 16.26
N ASN A 172 6.53 -12.50 15.76
CA ASN A 172 6.41 -12.74 14.31
C ASN A 172 5.74 -11.56 13.60
N ILE A 173 4.68 -10.98 14.18
CA ILE A 173 4.01 -9.78 13.64
C ILE A 173 5.00 -8.62 13.55
N GLN A 174 5.82 -8.38 14.57
CA GLN A 174 6.85 -7.33 14.56
C GLN A 174 7.85 -7.51 13.41
N LYS A 175 8.33 -8.73 13.17
CA LYS A 175 9.24 -9.05 12.05
C LYS A 175 8.57 -8.80 10.69
N ILE A 176 7.29 -9.15 10.56
CA ILE A 176 6.51 -8.92 9.33
C ILE A 176 6.33 -7.42 9.10
N THR A 177 5.92 -6.65 10.10
CA THR A 177 5.72 -5.20 9.96
C THR A 177 7.03 -4.46 9.70
N GLN A 178 8.13 -4.86 10.34
CA GLN A 178 9.46 -4.31 10.08
C GLN A 178 9.91 -4.59 8.63
N SER A 179 9.69 -5.81 8.13
CA SER A 179 9.97 -6.18 6.74
C SER A 179 9.08 -5.39 5.77
N MET A 180 7.79 -5.26 6.06
CA MET A 180 6.85 -4.48 5.26
C MET A 180 7.18 -2.99 5.23
N LYS A 181 7.70 -2.42 6.33
CA LYS A 181 8.23 -1.05 6.38
C LYS A 181 9.37 -0.89 5.37
N MET A 182 10.36 -1.78 5.39
CA MET A 182 11.51 -1.72 4.46
C MET A 182 11.10 -1.89 2.98
N VAL A 183 10.19 -2.83 2.69
CA VAL A 183 9.62 -3.02 1.34
C VAL A 183 8.85 -1.79 0.89
N SER A 184 8.09 -1.15 1.79
CA SER A 184 7.32 0.06 1.48
C SER A 184 8.22 1.28 1.29
N ALA A 185 9.32 1.39 2.05
CA ALA A 185 10.34 2.41 1.88
C ALA A 185 10.99 2.35 0.48
N ALA A 186 11.43 1.16 0.06
CA ALA A 186 12.00 0.95 -1.27
C ALA A 186 11.01 1.28 -2.40
N LYS A 187 9.73 0.89 -2.24
CA LYS A 187 8.67 1.23 -3.20
C LYS A 187 8.35 2.73 -3.21
N TYR A 188 8.34 3.38 -2.04
CA TYR A 188 8.17 4.83 -1.92
C TYR A 188 9.28 5.59 -2.65
N THR A 189 10.55 5.24 -2.44
CA THR A 189 11.69 5.90 -3.13
C THR A 189 11.61 5.76 -4.65
N LYS A 190 11.10 4.62 -5.17
CA LYS A 190 10.84 4.45 -6.60
C LYS A 190 9.67 5.34 -7.06
N ALA A 191 8.54 5.31 -6.35
CA ALA A 191 7.36 6.11 -6.67
C ALA A 191 7.64 7.63 -6.66
N GLU A 192 8.42 8.12 -5.68
CA GLU A 192 8.80 9.54 -5.58
C GLU A 192 9.62 10.01 -6.80
N ARG A 193 10.53 9.18 -7.31
CA ARG A 193 11.31 9.49 -8.53
C ARG A 193 10.41 9.55 -9.76
N GLU A 194 9.52 8.58 -9.92
CA GLU A 194 8.55 8.54 -11.02
C GLU A 194 7.54 9.70 -10.93
N LEU A 195 7.15 10.11 -9.72
CA LEU A 195 6.23 11.23 -9.50
C LEU A 195 6.82 12.57 -9.94
N LYS A 196 8.11 12.81 -9.68
CA LYS A 196 8.80 14.03 -10.14
C LYS A 196 8.75 14.19 -11.66
N LEU A 197 8.80 13.08 -12.40
CA LEU A 197 8.67 13.06 -13.86
C LEU A 197 7.20 13.17 -14.33
N ALA A 198 6.23 12.73 -13.53
CA ALA A 198 4.81 12.77 -13.88
C ALA A 198 4.12 14.11 -13.56
N ARG A 199 4.67 14.92 -12.64
CA ARG A 199 4.10 16.23 -12.24
C ARG A 199 3.84 17.21 -13.39
N PRO A 200 4.73 17.37 -14.40
CA PRO A 200 4.47 18.25 -15.54
C PRO A 200 3.20 17.91 -16.33
N TYR A 201 2.86 16.62 -16.48
CA TYR A 201 1.63 16.19 -17.18
C TYR A 201 0.37 16.72 -16.50
N GLY A 202 0.31 16.67 -15.17
CA GLY A 202 -0.83 17.18 -14.41
C GLY A 202 -0.89 18.71 -14.38
N ILE A 203 0.25 19.36 -14.11
CA ILE A 203 0.31 20.82 -13.96
C ILE A 203 0.05 21.52 -15.30
N GLY A 204 0.66 21.06 -16.40
CA GLY A 204 0.48 21.67 -17.72
C GLY A 204 -0.96 21.58 -18.24
N ALA A 205 -1.59 20.41 -18.10
CA ALA A 205 -3.00 20.24 -18.46
C ALA A 205 -3.94 21.13 -17.60
N GLN A 206 -3.70 21.24 -16.28
CA GLN A 206 -4.44 22.18 -15.43
C GLN A 206 -4.22 23.65 -15.81
N GLU A 207 -3.02 24.03 -16.24
CA GLU A 207 -2.69 25.40 -16.60
C GLU A 207 -3.43 25.85 -17.88
N PHE A 208 -3.61 24.96 -18.85
CA PHE A 208 -4.47 25.20 -20.01
C PHE A 208 -5.90 25.55 -19.58
N TYR A 209 -6.55 24.69 -18.78
CA TYR A 209 -7.94 24.93 -18.35
C TYR A 209 -8.11 26.23 -17.56
N LYS A 210 -7.11 26.61 -16.75
CA LYS A 210 -7.09 27.89 -16.02
C LYS A 210 -6.96 29.09 -16.97
N LYS A 211 -6.09 29.03 -17.99
CA LYS A 211 -5.89 30.13 -18.95
C LYS A 211 -7.05 30.29 -19.92
N ALA A 212 -7.66 29.18 -20.35
CA ALA A 212 -8.87 29.17 -21.17
C ALA A 212 -10.14 29.57 -20.39
N GLU A 213 -10.07 29.68 -19.05
CA GLU A 213 -11.19 29.99 -18.15
C GLU A 213 -12.40 29.05 -18.33
N VAL A 214 -12.12 27.75 -18.50
CA VAL A 214 -13.16 26.73 -18.62
C VAL A 214 -13.95 26.64 -17.31
N LYS A 215 -15.27 26.85 -17.41
CA LYS A 215 -16.22 26.71 -16.31
C LYS A 215 -16.92 25.37 -16.39
N ASP A 216 -17.45 24.89 -15.27
CA ASP A 216 -18.39 23.77 -15.28
C ASP A 216 -19.66 24.20 -16.04
N GLU A 217 -20.29 23.27 -16.77
CA GLU A 217 -21.58 23.55 -17.39
C GLU A 217 -22.70 23.52 -16.34
N GLU A 218 -23.54 24.55 -16.34
CA GLU A 218 -24.80 24.54 -15.58
C GLU A 218 -25.79 23.64 -16.33
N GLY A 219 -25.97 22.41 -15.86
CA GLY A 219 -26.85 21.44 -16.52
C GLY A 219 -27.22 20.21 -15.69
N ASP A 220 -28.39 19.65 -16.00
CA ASP A 220 -29.01 18.53 -15.27
C ASP A 220 -28.36 17.16 -15.50
N LYS A 221 -27.33 17.05 -16.37
CA LYS A 221 -26.69 15.77 -16.72
C LYS A 221 -25.94 15.11 -15.56
N GLY A 222 -25.92 15.74 -14.38
CA GLY A 222 -25.34 15.19 -13.17
C GLY A 222 -23.83 15.33 -13.08
N GLN A 223 -23.26 14.68 -12.07
CA GLN A 223 -21.85 14.84 -11.69
C GLN A 223 -21.07 13.53 -11.89
N LEU A 224 -19.91 13.59 -12.52
CA LEU A 224 -18.97 12.47 -12.60
C LEU A 224 -17.86 12.63 -11.56
N ILE A 225 -17.62 11.60 -10.76
CA ILE A 225 -16.49 11.53 -9.83
C ILE A 225 -15.61 10.35 -10.18
N ILE A 226 -14.33 10.62 -10.47
CA ILE A 226 -13.32 9.58 -10.62
C ILE A 226 -12.54 9.47 -9.31
N ALA A 227 -12.75 8.37 -8.58
CA ALA A 227 -12.10 8.11 -7.29
C ALA A 227 -10.84 7.23 -7.47
N VAL A 228 -9.66 7.83 -7.32
CA VAL A 228 -8.36 7.17 -7.57
C VAL A 228 -7.78 6.60 -6.27
N SER A 229 -7.71 5.28 -6.20
CA SER A 229 -7.34 4.48 -5.02
C SER A 229 -6.40 3.33 -5.44
N SER A 230 -6.38 2.24 -4.67
CA SER A 230 -5.67 1.00 -5.01
C SER A 230 -6.32 -0.22 -4.37
N ASP A 231 -5.88 -1.41 -4.76
CA ASP A 231 -6.42 -2.68 -4.23
C ASP A 231 -5.79 -3.09 -2.90
N ARG A 232 -4.67 -2.48 -2.50
CA ARG A 232 -3.86 -2.92 -1.37
C ARG A 232 -4.23 -2.17 -0.09
N GLY A 233 -4.44 -2.92 1.00
CA GLY A 233 -4.72 -2.35 2.32
C GLY A 233 -3.47 -1.93 3.10
N LEU A 234 -3.64 -1.81 4.43
CA LEU A 234 -2.58 -1.54 5.41
C LEU A 234 -1.81 -0.21 5.18
N CYS A 235 -2.47 0.80 4.63
CA CYS A 235 -1.92 2.13 4.32
C CYS A 235 -2.71 3.26 5.00
N GLY A 236 -3.02 3.09 6.29
CA GLY A 236 -3.73 4.10 7.09
C GLY A 236 -5.06 4.54 6.48
N ALA A 237 -5.28 5.86 6.43
CA ALA A 237 -6.54 6.48 6.04
C ALA A 237 -6.71 6.74 4.53
N VAL A 238 -5.74 6.37 3.67
CA VAL A 238 -5.67 6.72 2.23
C VAL A 238 -6.97 6.41 1.46
N HIS A 239 -7.63 5.29 1.76
CA HIS A 239 -8.88 4.89 1.09
C HIS A 239 -10.13 5.49 1.75
N SER A 240 -10.07 5.70 3.08
CA SER A 240 -11.22 6.19 3.85
C SER A 240 -11.41 7.69 3.73
N SER A 241 -10.35 8.46 3.43
CA SER A 241 -10.46 9.89 3.11
C SER A 241 -11.26 10.11 1.82
N ILE A 242 -10.86 9.45 0.71
CA ILE A 242 -11.57 9.48 -0.57
C ILE A 242 -13.00 8.95 -0.39
N GLY A 243 -13.15 7.78 0.24
CA GLY A 243 -14.46 7.18 0.47
C GLY A 243 -15.41 8.03 1.34
N ARG A 244 -14.90 8.93 2.19
CA ARG A 244 -15.72 9.90 2.95
C ARG A 244 -16.18 11.07 2.08
N ILE A 245 -15.28 11.64 1.28
CA ILE A 245 -15.59 12.78 0.39
C ILE A 245 -16.61 12.35 -0.66
N VAL A 246 -16.39 11.21 -1.33
CA VAL A 246 -17.34 10.67 -2.33
C VAL A 246 -18.73 10.43 -1.72
N LYS A 247 -18.84 10.01 -0.46
CA LYS A 247 -20.14 9.87 0.22
C LYS A 247 -20.82 11.20 0.45
N ALA A 248 -20.08 12.22 0.88
CA ALA A 248 -20.63 13.56 1.07
C ALA A 248 -21.12 14.15 -0.26
N ASP A 249 -20.36 13.98 -1.35
CA ASP A 249 -20.74 14.42 -2.69
C ASP A 249 -22.01 13.72 -3.21
N ILE A 250 -22.14 12.39 -3.05
CA ILE A 250 -23.34 11.65 -3.49
C ILE A 250 -24.57 12.04 -2.66
N VAL A 251 -24.41 12.36 -1.38
CA VAL A 251 -25.52 12.83 -0.52
C VAL A 251 -25.96 14.24 -0.92
N ALA A 252 -25.03 15.12 -1.30
CA ALA A 252 -25.35 16.45 -1.82
C ALA A 252 -26.01 16.39 -3.21
N ASN A 253 -25.49 15.55 -4.10
CA ASN A 253 -25.92 15.42 -5.50
C ASN A 253 -26.32 13.96 -5.82
N PRO A 254 -27.60 13.56 -5.65
CA PRO A 254 -28.04 12.18 -5.86
C PRO A 254 -27.78 11.62 -7.27
N ASN A 255 -27.76 12.47 -8.30
CA ASN A 255 -27.43 12.12 -9.68
C ASN A 255 -25.91 12.03 -9.96
N THR A 256 -25.10 11.77 -8.92
CA THR A 256 -23.66 11.57 -9.07
C THR A 256 -23.36 10.14 -9.55
N LYS A 257 -22.57 10.01 -10.62
CA LYS A 257 -21.95 8.76 -11.07
C LYS A 257 -20.49 8.70 -10.64
N VAL A 258 -20.05 7.53 -10.21
CA VAL A 258 -18.69 7.30 -9.71
C VAL A 258 -17.98 6.24 -10.54
N VAL A 259 -16.81 6.60 -11.06
CA VAL A 259 -15.84 5.66 -11.63
C VAL A 259 -14.76 5.43 -10.58
N ILE A 260 -14.50 4.17 -10.23
CA ILE A 260 -13.59 3.81 -9.16
C ILE A 260 -12.34 3.16 -9.75
N VAL A 261 -11.17 3.74 -9.49
CA VAL A 261 -9.88 3.16 -9.86
C VAL A 261 -9.27 2.52 -8.61
N GLY A 262 -9.40 1.20 -8.47
CA GLY A 262 -8.95 0.41 -7.33
C GLY A 262 -10.08 -0.08 -6.41
N ASP A 263 -10.03 -1.36 -6.02
CA ASP A 263 -11.14 -2.06 -5.36
C ASP A 263 -11.42 -1.60 -3.91
N LYS A 264 -10.47 -0.94 -3.23
CA LYS A 264 -10.70 -0.54 -1.82
C LYS A 264 -11.78 0.52 -1.63
N VAL A 265 -11.92 1.48 -2.55
CA VAL A 265 -13.01 2.47 -2.47
C VAL A 265 -14.36 1.85 -2.86
N ARG A 266 -14.38 0.92 -3.82
CA ARG A 266 -15.59 0.14 -4.17
C ARG A 266 -16.18 -0.55 -2.95
N ASN A 267 -15.35 -1.27 -2.18
CA ASN A 267 -15.80 -1.96 -0.96
C ASN A 267 -16.42 -1.01 0.10
N ILE A 268 -15.99 0.26 0.15
CA ILE A 268 -16.50 1.29 1.08
C ILE A 268 -17.87 1.85 0.64
N LEU A 269 -18.13 1.86 -0.67
CA LEU A 269 -19.32 2.47 -1.28
C LEU A 269 -20.42 1.46 -1.62
N GLN A 270 -20.07 0.25 -2.06
CA GLN A 270 -20.99 -0.69 -2.72
C GLN A 270 -22.22 -1.09 -1.87
N ARG A 271 -22.11 -1.11 -0.53
CA ARG A 271 -23.23 -1.44 0.37
C ARG A 271 -24.36 -0.40 0.40
N LEU A 272 -24.04 0.88 0.19
CA LEU A 272 -25.00 1.99 0.34
C LEU A 272 -25.26 2.72 -0.99
N TYR A 273 -24.21 2.87 -1.81
CA TYR A 273 -24.21 3.68 -3.03
C TYR A 273 -23.89 2.85 -4.27
N GLY A 274 -24.16 1.54 -4.25
CA GLY A 274 -23.89 0.63 -5.38
C GLY A 274 -24.55 1.07 -6.70
N LYS A 275 -25.71 1.76 -6.64
CA LYS A 275 -26.43 2.32 -7.81
C LYS A 275 -25.71 3.50 -8.49
N ASN A 276 -24.80 4.17 -7.77
CA ASN A 276 -24.05 5.32 -8.24
C ASN A 276 -22.71 4.91 -8.88
N ILE A 277 -22.24 3.68 -8.64
CA ILE A 277 -21.00 3.16 -9.23
C ILE A 277 -21.27 2.80 -10.70
N ALA A 278 -20.64 3.50 -11.62
CA ALA A 278 -20.77 3.24 -13.06
C ALA A 278 -19.72 2.24 -13.56
N MET A 279 -18.48 2.36 -13.09
CA MET A 279 -17.36 1.50 -13.50
C MET A 279 -16.38 1.28 -12.34
N VAL A 280 -15.74 0.11 -12.33
CA VAL A 280 -14.63 -0.21 -11.43
C VAL A 280 -13.46 -0.76 -12.24
N VAL A 281 -12.27 -0.21 -12.01
CA VAL A 281 -11.00 -0.70 -12.53
C VAL A 281 -10.25 -1.40 -11.39
N THR A 282 -9.76 -2.62 -11.63
CA THR A 282 -9.03 -3.44 -10.66
C THR A 282 -7.57 -3.67 -11.09
N GLU A 283 -6.80 -4.38 -10.26
CA GLU A 283 -5.35 -4.64 -10.40
C GLU A 283 -4.45 -3.38 -10.24
N VAL A 284 -5.00 -2.32 -9.64
CA VAL A 284 -4.33 -1.03 -9.42
C VAL A 284 -3.47 -1.07 -8.15
N GLY A 285 -2.19 -0.69 -8.29
CA GLY A 285 -1.24 -0.58 -7.17
C GLY A 285 -0.44 -1.86 -6.86
N ARG A 286 -0.56 -2.92 -7.67
CA ARG A 286 0.35 -4.08 -7.61
C ARG A 286 1.68 -3.79 -8.30
N LYS A 287 1.61 -3.37 -9.58
CA LYS A 287 2.72 -2.83 -10.37
C LYS A 287 2.70 -1.29 -10.30
N PRO A 288 3.82 -0.58 -10.55
CA PRO A 288 3.80 0.86 -10.74
C PRO A 288 2.96 1.21 -11.98
N ALA A 289 2.03 2.17 -11.85
CA ALA A 289 1.16 2.55 -12.96
C ALA A 289 1.97 3.14 -14.13
N VAL A 290 1.64 2.74 -15.36
CA VAL A 290 2.23 3.26 -16.61
C VAL A 290 1.18 4.12 -17.32
N PHE A 291 1.61 4.99 -18.25
CA PHE A 291 0.67 5.80 -19.04
C PHE A 291 -0.35 4.94 -19.82
N GLY A 292 0.07 3.77 -20.30
CA GLY A 292 -0.84 2.81 -20.94
C GLY A 292 -1.99 2.35 -20.04
N ASP A 293 -1.75 2.16 -18.73
CA ASP A 293 -2.82 1.80 -17.78
C ASP A 293 -3.84 2.94 -17.68
N ALA A 294 -3.36 4.20 -17.59
CA ALA A 294 -4.21 5.38 -17.53
C ALA A 294 -4.99 5.61 -18.84
N ALA A 295 -4.38 5.33 -20.00
CA ALA A 295 -5.03 5.41 -21.31
C ALA A 295 -6.16 4.38 -21.46
N VAL A 296 -5.97 3.13 -21.00
CA VAL A 296 -7.03 2.11 -20.99
C VAL A 296 -8.20 2.54 -20.09
N VAL A 297 -7.93 3.17 -18.95
CA VAL A 297 -8.97 3.72 -18.07
C VAL A 297 -9.70 4.90 -18.74
N ALA A 298 -8.97 5.84 -19.36
CA ALA A 298 -9.56 6.96 -20.09
C ALA A 298 -10.47 6.47 -21.22
N GLN A 299 -9.99 5.54 -22.05
CA GLN A 299 -10.75 4.95 -23.15
C GLN A 299 -11.98 4.20 -22.66
N SER A 300 -11.89 3.49 -21.52
CA SER A 300 -13.05 2.83 -20.91
C SER A 300 -14.11 3.83 -20.45
N ILE A 301 -13.70 4.98 -19.89
CA ILE A 301 -14.61 6.06 -19.49
C ILE A 301 -15.29 6.67 -20.73
N ILE A 302 -14.53 6.98 -21.79
CA ILE A 302 -15.07 7.53 -23.05
C ILE A 302 -16.07 6.55 -23.67
N ASN A 303 -15.68 5.28 -23.84
CA ASN A 303 -16.52 4.21 -24.40
C ASN A 303 -17.79 3.91 -23.58
N SER A 304 -17.84 4.32 -22.30
CA SER A 304 -19.01 4.11 -21.45
C SER A 304 -20.17 5.08 -21.75
N GLY A 305 -19.95 6.12 -22.55
CA GLY A 305 -20.99 7.09 -22.94
C GLY A 305 -21.58 7.87 -21.76
N LEU A 306 -20.85 7.97 -20.66
CA LEU A 306 -21.28 8.71 -19.47
C LEU A 306 -21.23 10.22 -19.75
N GLU A 307 -22.38 10.81 -20.08
CA GLU A 307 -22.52 12.26 -20.08
C GLU A 307 -22.50 12.81 -18.64
N PHE A 308 -21.86 13.97 -18.45
CA PHE A 308 -21.83 14.71 -17.19
C PHE A 308 -21.66 16.20 -17.48
N SER A 309 -22.28 17.06 -16.66
CA SER A 309 -22.10 18.52 -16.74
C SER A 309 -20.94 19.01 -15.86
N LYS A 310 -20.68 18.30 -14.75
CA LYS A 310 -19.59 18.60 -13.80
C LYS A 310 -18.78 17.35 -13.51
N GLY A 311 -17.48 17.35 -13.81
CA GLY A 311 -16.58 16.24 -13.50
C GLY A 311 -15.56 16.62 -12.42
N LYS A 312 -15.14 15.66 -11.59
CA LYS A 312 -13.94 15.81 -10.74
C LYS A 312 -13.18 14.51 -10.52
N ILE A 313 -11.86 14.61 -10.48
CA ILE A 313 -10.93 13.52 -10.14
C ILE A 313 -10.47 13.71 -8.70
N LEU A 314 -10.79 12.74 -7.84
CA LEU A 314 -10.40 12.69 -6.42
C LEU A 314 -9.21 11.76 -6.24
N PHE A 315 -8.11 12.28 -5.68
CA PHE A 315 -6.90 11.52 -5.40
C PHE A 315 -6.18 12.06 -4.16
N ASN A 316 -5.21 11.31 -3.63
CA ASN A 316 -4.37 11.76 -2.53
C ASN A 316 -3.07 12.39 -3.05
N ALA A 317 -2.96 13.71 -2.98
CA ALA A 317 -1.74 14.45 -3.30
C ALA A 317 -0.69 14.29 -2.18
N PHE A 318 0.52 13.93 -2.58
CA PHE A 318 1.67 13.75 -1.70
C PHE A 318 2.24 15.10 -1.27
N ARG A 319 2.31 15.32 0.05
CA ARG A 319 2.93 16.53 0.64
C ARG A 319 4.25 16.18 1.32
N THR A 320 4.21 15.26 2.28
CA THR A 320 5.38 14.76 3.01
C THR A 320 5.26 13.26 3.24
N VAL A 321 6.32 12.63 3.74
CA VAL A 321 6.32 11.20 4.07
C VAL A 321 5.19 10.83 5.06
N VAL A 322 4.85 11.74 5.97
CA VAL A 322 3.83 11.53 7.02
C VAL A 322 2.44 12.02 6.59
N SER A 323 2.37 13.07 5.77
CA SER A 323 1.11 13.75 5.42
C SER A 323 0.82 13.74 3.92
N PHE A 324 -0.40 13.33 3.57
CA PHE A 324 -1.01 13.52 2.27
C PHE A 324 -2.26 14.38 2.42
N ARG A 325 -2.70 15.04 1.34
CA ARG A 325 -3.97 15.77 1.29
C ARG A 325 -4.83 15.15 0.19
N THR A 326 -6.06 14.76 0.51
CA THR A 326 -7.02 14.41 -0.53
C THR A 326 -7.42 15.69 -1.26
N THR A 327 -7.23 15.72 -2.57
CA THR A 327 -7.48 16.87 -3.44
C THR A 327 -8.40 16.48 -4.57
N GLU A 328 -9.27 17.40 -4.94
CA GLU A 328 -10.05 17.31 -6.17
C GLU A 328 -9.40 18.13 -7.28
N MET A 329 -9.59 17.66 -8.51
CA MET A 329 -9.16 18.31 -9.73
C MET A 329 -10.35 18.31 -10.70
N PRO A 330 -10.72 19.45 -11.28
CA PRO A 330 -11.88 19.51 -12.18
C PRO A 330 -11.64 18.65 -13.42
N LEU A 331 -12.72 18.08 -13.93
CA LEU A 331 -12.78 17.38 -15.20
C LEU A 331 -13.93 17.98 -16.01
N TYR A 332 -13.60 18.56 -17.15
CA TYR A 332 -14.54 19.28 -18.00
C TYR A 332 -15.09 18.37 -19.10
N SER A 333 -16.35 18.57 -19.49
CA SER A 333 -16.93 17.97 -20.69
C SER A 333 -16.31 18.60 -21.95
N GLN A 334 -16.39 17.91 -23.09
CA GLN A 334 -15.93 18.46 -24.37
C GLN A 334 -16.70 19.74 -24.74
N THR A 335 -18.00 19.80 -24.42
CA THR A 335 -18.87 20.97 -24.61
C THR A 335 -18.45 22.14 -23.71
N ALA A 336 -18.12 21.90 -22.44
CA ALA A 336 -17.60 22.93 -21.54
C ALA A 336 -16.30 23.56 -22.06
N VAL A 337 -15.39 22.71 -22.59
CA VAL A 337 -14.12 23.18 -23.17
C VAL A 337 -14.34 23.99 -24.44
N ALA A 338 -15.24 23.56 -25.34
CA ALA A 338 -15.58 24.28 -26.56
C ALA A 338 -16.23 25.66 -26.28
N ASN A 339 -17.01 25.77 -25.21
CA ASN A 339 -17.72 26.99 -24.81
C ASN A 339 -16.87 27.98 -23.97
N ALA A 340 -15.56 27.75 -23.83
CA ALA A 340 -14.73 28.52 -22.91
C ALA A 340 -14.39 29.94 -23.41
N SER A 341 -14.49 30.94 -22.53
CA SER A 341 -14.44 32.37 -22.88
C SER A 341 -13.16 32.81 -23.59
N LYS A 342 -12.02 32.20 -23.25
CA LYS A 342 -10.70 32.52 -23.80
C LYS A 342 -10.21 31.51 -24.84
N LEU A 343 -11.05 30.56 -25.23
CA LEU A 343 -10.73 29.60 -26.29
C LEU A 343 -10.46 30.28 -27.66
N PRO A 344 -11.20 31.32 -28.09
CA PRO A 344 -10.95 32.00 -29.38
C PRO A 344 -9.62 32.74 -29.50
N ILE A 345 -8.81 32.80 -28.43
CA ILE A 345 -7.44 33.36 -28.45
C ILE A 345 -6.44 32.36 -29.05
N TYR A 346 -6.78 31.06 -29.05
CA TYR A 346 -5.95 30.00 -29.59
C TYR A 346 -6.23 29.82 -31.08
N ASP A 347 -5.16 29.70 -31.86
CA ASP A 347 -5.19 29.44 -33.31
C ASP A 347 -5.43 27.94 -33.60
N SER A 348 -5.93 27.63 -34.81
CA SER A 348 -6.03 26.28 -35.37
C SER A 348 -6.85 25.29 -34.52
N LEU A 349 -8.00 25.77 -34.00
CA LEU A 349 -8.94 24.96 -33.22
C LEU A 349 -10.09 24.40 -34.07
N ASP A 350 -9.87 23.22 -34.63
CA ASP A 350 -10.96 22.39 -35.18
C ASP A 350 -11.65 21.55 -34.10
N SER A 351 -12.88 21.09 -34.36
CA SER A 351 -13.63 20.18 -33.48
C SER A 351 -12.81 18.95 -33.07
N ASP A 352 -12.08 18.41 -34.03
CA ASP A 352 -11.33 17.15 -33.94
C ASP A 352 -10.04 17.34 -33.12
N VAL A 353 -9.46 18.55 -33.17
CA VAL A 353 -8.32 18.96 -32.34
C VAL A 353 -8.76 19.10 -30.88
N ILE A 354 -9.92 19.74 -30.63
CA ILE A 354 -10.50 19.85 -29.28
C ILE A 354 -10.80 18.46 -28.73
N GLN A 355 -11.39 17.56 -29.53
CA GLN A 355 -11.65 16.18 -29.13
C GLN A 355 -10.35 15.46 -28.74
N SER A 356 -9.39 15.41 -29.66
CA SER A 356 -8.08 14.75 -29.47
C SER A 356 -7.36 15.27 -28.22
N TYR A 357 -7.43 16.58 -27.97
CA TYR A 357 -6.84 17.20 -26.78
C TYR A 357 -7.59 16.81 -25.49
N THR A 358 -8.93 16.82 -25.48
CA THR A 358 -9.70 16.44 -24.28
C THR A 358 -9.49 14.97 -23.88
N GLU A 359 -9.43 14.06 -24.86
CA GLU A 359 -9.15 12.63 -24.62
C GLU A 359 -7.72 12.42 -24.08
N PHE A 360 -6.72 13.06 -24.69
CA PHE A 360 -5.33 13.01 -24.21
C PHE A 360 -5.14 13.65 -22.84
N SER A 361 -5.84 14.76 -22.57
CA SER A 361 -5.84 15.45 -21.29
C SER A 361 -6.42 14.56 -20.19
N LEU A 362 -7.55 13.89 -20.43
CA LEU A 362 -8.13 12.93 -19.49
C LEU A 362 -7.11 11.83 -19.12
N ALA A 363 -6.45 11.22 -20.11
CA ALA A 363 -5.41 10.22 -19.85
C ALA A 363 -4.21 10.78 -19.05
N SER A 364 -3.79 12.01 -19.35
CA SER A 364 -2.69 12.70 -18.66
C SER A 364 -3.02 13.04 -17.20
N LEU A 365 -4.24 13.53 -16.95
CA LEU A 365 -4.76 13.84 -15.60
C LEU A 365 -4.95 12.56 -14.77
N LEU A 366 -5.41 11.47 -15.38
CA LEU A 366 -5.48 10.14 -14.74
C LEU A 366 -4.08 9.62 -14.40
N PHE A 367 -3.12 9.66 -15.33
CA PHE A 367 -1.75 9.24 -15.07
C PHE A 367 -1.10 10.01 -13.91
N TYR A 368 -1.26 11.35 -13.90
CA TYR A 368 -0.78 12.20 -12.81
C TYR A 368 -1.41 11.83 -11.46
N SER A 369 -2.74 11.74 -11.38
CA SER A 369 -3.45 11.42 -10.14
C SER A 369 -3.15 10.00 -9.62
N MET A 370 -2.95 9.02 -10.51
CA MET A 370 -2.48 7.67 -10.17
C MET A 370 -1.07 7.69 -9.57
N LYS A 371 -0.14 8.51 -10.08
CA LYS A 371 1.23 8.64 -9.55
C LYS A 371 1.29 9.36 -8.19
N GLU A 372 0.54 10.45 -8.03
CA GLU A 372 0.41 11.14 -6.73
C GLU A 372 -0.19 10.20 -5.67
N ASN A 373 -1.30 9.51 -6.00
CA ASN A 373 -1.95 8.57 -5.07
C ASN A 373 -1.06 7.38 -4.73
N ALA A 374 -0.37 6.76 -5.71
CA ALA A 374 0.54 5.64 -5.46
C ALA A 374 1.71 6.02 -4.53
N THR A 375 2.21 7.26 -4.64
CA THR A 375 3.28 7.77 -3.77
C THR A 375 2.78 7.99 -2.34
N SER A 376 1.62 8.64 -2.19
CA SER A 376 0.92 8.81 -0.91
C SER A 376 0.56 7.49 -0.23
N GLU A 377 0.19 6.46 -1.02
CA GLU A 377 -0.12 5.13 -0.51
C GLU A 377 1.13 4.44 0.08
N GLN A 378 2.29 4.50 -0.60
CA GLN A 378 3.51 3.88 -0.07
C GLN A 378 4.06 4.62 1.15
N SER A 379 4.00 5.95 1.18
CA SER A 379 4.47 6.73 2.34
C SER A 379 3.58 6.50 3.57
N SER A 380 2.26 6.48 3.39
CA SER A 380 1.31 6.16 4.47
C SER A 380 1.44 4.71 4.94
N ARG A 381 1.65 3.74 4.02
CA ARG A 381 1.94 2.35 4.38
C ARG A 381 3.23 2.21 5.20
N MET A 382 4.32 2.86 4.77
CA MET A 382 5.58 2.84 5.50
C MET A 382 5.41 3.36 6.93
N THR A 383 4.70 4.48 7.09
CA THR A 383 4.39 5.08 8.41
C THR A 383 3.50 4.18 9.27
N ALA A 384 2.45 3.60 8.68
CA ALA A 384 1.58 2.66 9.39
C ALA A 384 2.31 1.39 9.86
N MET A 385 3.25 0.87 9.06
CA MET A 385 4.07 -0.29 9.43
C MET A 385 5.13 0.04 10.49
N ASP A 386 5.68 1.26 10.49
CA ASP A 386 6.59 1.72 11.55
C ASP A 386 5.89 1.80 12.91
N ASN A 387 4.71 2.44 12.95
CA ASN A 387 3.89 2.51 14.16
C ASN A 387 3.47 1.12 14.63
N ALA A 388 3.05 0.23 13.72
CA ALA A 388 2.72 -1.16 14.08
C ALA A 388 3.92 -1.93 14.67
N SER A 389 5.13 -1.69 14.17
CA SER A 389 6.36 -2.34 14.67
C SER A 389 6.76 -1.84 16.06
N LYS A 390 6.57 -0.54 16.34
CA LYS A 390 6.78 0.08 17.66
C LYS A 390 5.78 -0.45 18.68
N ASN A 391 4.48 -0.41 18.36
CA ASN A 391 3.42 -0.93 19.23
C ASN A 391 3.58 -2.44 19.52
N ALA A 392 4.07 -3.21 18.54
CA ALA A 392 4.40 -4.62 18.75
C ALA A 392 5.59 -4.81 19.71
N GLY A 393 6.58 -3.91 19.69
CA GLY A 393 7.70 -3.89 20.64
C GLY A 393 7.21 -3.70 22.08
N GLU A 394 6.47 -2.62 22.34
CA GLU A 394 5.89 -2.36 23.67
C GLU A 394 5.03 -3.53 24.20
N MET A 395 4.30 -4.21 23.30
CA MET A 395 3.52 -5.39 23.66
C MET A 395 4.41 -6.60 23.97
N ILE A 396 5.54 -6.78 23.30
CA ILE A 396 6.53 -7.83 23.58
C ILE A 396 7.15 -7.61 24.96
N ASP A 397 7.49 -6.38 25.32
CA ASP A 397 8.11 -6.06 26.61
C ASP A 397 7.14 -6.34 27.77
N LYS A 398 5.90 -5.83 27.66
CA LYS A 398 4.81 -6.12 28.61
C LYS A 398 4.56 -7.63 28.76
N LEU A 399 4.40 -8.35 27.64
CA LEU A 399 4.18 -9.80 27.67
C LEU A 399 5.39 -10.59 28.21
N THR A 400 6.61 -10.09 28.04
CA THR A 400 7.82 -10.72 28.59
C THR A 400 7.88 -10.59 30.10
N MET A 401 7.51 -9.42 30.65
CA MET A 401 7.39 -9.22 32.09
C MET A 401 6.28 -10.10 32.70
N THR A 402 5.10 -10.17 32.07
CA THR A 402 4.04 -11.09 32.50
C THR A 402 4.49 -12.55 32.44
N PHE A 403 5.14 -12.96 31.33
CA PHE A 403 5.65 -14.33 31.17
C PHE A 403 6.63 -14.72 32.27
N ASN A 404 7.59 -13.84 32.61
CA ASN A 404 8.57 -14.11 33.65
C ASN A 404 7.91 -14.23 35.04
N ARG A 405 6.97 -13.33 35.37
CA ARG A 405 6.21 -13.38 36.64
C ARG A 405 5.35 -14.65 36.74
N THR A 406 4.62 -14.99 35.69
CA THR A 406 3.81 -16.24 35.65
C THR A 406 4.70 -17.48 35.72
N ARG A 407 5.87 -17.49 35.06
CA ARG A 407 6.84 -18.60 35.14
C ARG A 407 7.36 -18.79 36.56
N GLN A 408 7.75 -17.70 37.24
CA GLN A 408 8.17 -17.75 38.64
C GLN A 408 7.05 -18.28 39.54
N ALA A 409 5.82 -17.75 39.39
CA ALA A 409 4.66 -18.20 40.16
C ALA A 409 4.34 -19.70 39.98
N VAL A 410 4.47 -20.22 38.76
CA VAL A 410 4.31 -21.66 38.48
C VAL A 410 5.39 -22.48 39.16
N ILE A 411 6.68 -22.10 39.02
CA ILE A 411 7.80 -22.79 39.68
C ILE A 411 7.63 -22.81 41.21
N THR A 412 7.27 -21.67 41.83
CA THR A 412 7.04 -21.61 43.27
C THR A 412 5.86 -22.47 43.70
N ARG A 413 4.79 -22.54 42.89
CA ARG A 413 3.62 -23.38 43.18
C ARG A 413 3.98 -24.87 43.12
N GLU A 414 4.70 -25.29 42.08
CA GLU A 414 5.19 -26.67 41.93
C GLU A 414 6.13 -27.07 43.08
N LEU A 415 7.04 -26.18 43.50
CA LEU A 415 7.92 -26.42 44.66
C LEU A 415 7.15 -26.54 45.98
N ILE A 416 6.16 -25.68 46.22
CA ILE A 416 5.32 -25.75 47.43
C ILE A 416 4.49 -27.04 47.44
N GLU A 417 3.96 -27.48 46.30
CA GLU A 417 3.24 -28.76 46.19
C GLU A 417 4.15 -29.95 46.51
N ILE A 418 5.40 -29.95 46.04
CA ILE A 418 6.38 -31.00 46.36
C ILE A 418 6.74 -31.02 47.84
N ILE A 419 7.04 -29.86 48.44
CA ILE A 419 7.42 -29.76 49.86
C ILE A 419 6.26 -30.15 50.77
N SER A 420 5.05 -29.67 50.47
CA SER A 420 3.83 -30.03 51.22
C SER A 420 3.52 -31.53 51.12
N GLY A 421 3.69 -32.12 49.93
CA GLY A 421 3.55 -33.57 49.73
C GLY A 421 4.59 -34.40 50.51
N ALA A 422 5.83 -33.92 50.61
CA ALA A 422 6.87 -34.58 51.40
C ALA A 422 6.57 -34.53 52.92
N ALA A 423 6.23 -33.36 53.45
CA ALA A 423 5.90 -33.19 54.87
C ALA A 423 4.65 -34.01 55.30
N ALA A 424 3.69 -34.19 54.39
CA ALA A 424 2.52 -35.05 54.61
C ALA A 424 2.82 -36.55 54.66
N LEU A 425 4.02 -36.98 54.23
CA LEU A 425 4.50 -38.36 54.37
C LEU A 425 5.32 -38.56 55.65
N GLU A 426 6.14 -37.57 56.05
CA GLU A 426 6.91 -37.63 57.30
C GLU A 426 6.02 -37.68 58.55
N THR A 427 4.87 -36.99 58.53
CA THR A 427 3.88 -36.97 59.63
C THR A 427 3.03 -38.24 59.76
N LYS A 428 3.33 -39.28 58.98
CA LYS A 428 2.61 -40.57 58.98
C LYS A 428 3.38 -41.75 59.57
N ASN A 429 4.60 -41.50 60.04
CA ASN A 429 5.42 -42.41 60.86
C ASN A 429 5.51 -41.89 62.30
#